data_AF-A0A922VH17-F1
#
_entry.id   AF-A0A922VH17-F1
#
_cell.length_a   1.000
_cell.length_b   1.000
_cell.length_c   1.000
_cell.angle_alpha   90.00
_cell.angle_beta   90.00
_cell.angle_gamma   90.00
#
_symmetry.space_group_name_H-M   'P 1'
#
loop_
_entity.id
_entity.type
_entity.pdbx_description
1 polymer ?
#
loop_
_entity_poly.entity_id
_entity_poly.type
_entity_poly.pdbx_seq_one_letter_code
_entity_poly.pdbx_strand_id
1 'polypeptide(L)'
;MKFHHIRTALVGGIAVLLSGNAAPSGKLCPAASAVLPQLACVESANGVVLAGDTARAQRLLELAESGVVRFKEYFGRQALRYAVAEGPDALVPPESVSALRKAGFPVVLPWISPKVYRQQVEQSIRRGLTARMAGRPQEEIDAAVLKAVEQQTNPERFARTELATVSHELGHYWFWQGYWPKSTLSEDKHYGGPSPDWLDEMSAVLMEAPVSFNDRVKQFGQRYATYR
;
A
#
# COMPACT_ATOMS: atom_id res chain seq x y z
N MET A 1 35.99 -35.74 64.21
CA MET A 1 36.50 -35.67 62.82
C MET A 1 35.37 -36.06 61.88
N LYS A 2 35.17 -35.25 60.81
CA LYS A 2 34.32 -35.44 59.62
C LYS A 2 32.80 -35.20 59.77
N PHE A 3 32.44 -33.92 59.59
CA PHE A 3 31.12 -33.48 59.12
C PHE A 3 30.91 -33.89 57.65
N HIS A 4 29.73 -34.42 57.32
CA HIS A 4 29.32 -34.66 55.93
C HIS A 4 28.62 -33.41 55.36
N HIS A 5 29.10 -32.96 54.21
CA HIS A 5 28.66 -31.77 53.51
C HIS A 5 27.31 -31.97 52.79
N ILE A 6 26.41 -31.01 53.02
CA ILE A 6 25.21 -30.71 52.22
C ILE A 6 25.68 -30.22 50.84
N ARG A 7 25.22 -30.87 49.76
CA ARG A 7 25.35 -30.35 48.39
C ARG A 7 24.01 -29.76 47.95
N THR A 8 23.89 -28.44 48.05
CA THR A 8 22.82 -27.66 47.43
C THR A 8 23.19 -27.45 45.95
N ALA A 9 22.42 -28.02 45.03
CA ALA A 9 22.57 -27.79 43.60
C ALA A 9 21.93 -26.45 43.23
N LEU A 10 22.75 -25.47 42.84
CA LEU A 10 22.28 -24.21 42.25
C LEU A 10 21.88 -24.47 40.80
N VAL A 11 20.58 -24.37 40.49
CA VAL A 11 20.08 -24.33 39.11
C VAL A 11 20.32 -22.92 38.57
N GLY A 12 21.43 -22.73 37.87
CA GLY A 12 21.71 -21.50 37.13
C GLY A 12 20.85 -21.42 35.88
N GLY A 13 19.77 -20.63 35.94
CA GLY A 13 18.98 -20.28 34.76
C GLY A 13 19.75 -19.34 33.85
N ILE A 14 20.13 -19.81 32.67
CA ILE A 14 20.66 -18.95 31.59
C ILE A 14 19.46 -18.22 30.98
N ALA A 15 19.32 -16.95 31.32
CA ALA A 15 18.42 -16.04 30.61
C ALA A 15 19.05 -15.69 29.26
N VAL A 16 18.54 -16.30 28.19
CA VAL A 16 18.83 -15.87 26.82
C VAL A 16 18.10 -14.54 26.58
N LEU A 17 18.82 -13.44 26.73
CA LEU A 17 18.37 -12.13 26.28
C LEU A 17 18.35 -12.18 24.74
N LEU A 18 17.16 -12.33 24.18
CA LEU A 18 16.89 -12.05 22.77
C LEU A 18 17.07 -10.55 22.57
N SER A 19 18.30 -10.14 22.26
CA SER A 19 18.60 -8.81 21.73
C SER A 19 17.88 -8.69 20.40
N GLY A 20 16.66 -8.13 20.43
CA GLY A 20 16.00 -7.66 19.22
C GLY A 20 16.94 -6.64 18.59
N ASN A 21 17.46 -6.93 17.40
CA ASN A 21 18.09 -5.93 16.56
C ASN A 21 17.03 -4.88 16.23
N ALA A 22 16.88 -3.87 17.07
CA ALA A 22 16.28 -2.61 16.68
C ALA A 22 17.17 -2.08 15.55
N ALA A 23 16.65 -2.14 14.32
CA ALA A 23 17.31 -1.52 13.18
C ALA A 23 17.62 -0.06 13.56
N PRO A 24 18.82 0.47 13.22
CA PRO A 24 19.20 1.82 13.60
C PRO A 24 18.13 2.79 13.12
N SER A 25 17.70 3.68 14.01
CA SER A 25 16.75 4.78 13.76
C SER A 25 17.40 5.88 12.91
N GLY A 26 18.04 5.50 11.81
CA GLY A 26 18.41 6.43 10.77
C GLY A 26 17.13 7.03 10.21
N LYS A 27 17.12 8.35 10.02
CA LYS A 27 16.04 9.04 9.30
C LYS A 27 15.85 8.33 7.96
N LEU A 28 14.64 7.85 7.70
CA LEU A 28 14.28 7.09 6.51
C LEU A 28 14.20 7.98 5.27
N CYS A 29 13.76 9.23 5.43
CA CYS A 29 13.65 10.20 4.35
C CYS A 29 14.98 10.45 3.62
N PRO A 30 16.13 10.68 4.29
CA PRO A 30 17.42 10.74 3.61
C PRO A 30 17.71 9.57 2.66
N ALA A 31 17.37 8.33 3.04
CA ALA A 31 17.57 7.16 2.19
C ALA A 31 16.64 7.16 0.97
N ALA A 32 15.38 7.58 1.15
CA ALA A 32 14.41 7.63 0.08
C ALA A 32 14.61 8.83 -0.88
N SER A 33 14.92 10.00 -0.34
CA SER A 33 15.23 11.22 -1.11
C SER A 33 16.55 11.11 -1.89
N ALA A 34 17.45 10.20 -1.53
CA ALA A 34 18.59 9.87 -2.39
C ALA A 34 18.16 9.21 -3.72
N VAL A 35 16.99 8.57 -3.76
CA VAL A 35 16.42 7.93 -4.96
C VAL A 35 15.51 8.89 -5.73
N LEU A 36 14.66 9.63 -5.02
CA LEU A 36 13.70 10.58 -5.61
C LEU A 36 13.88 11.98 -4.98
N PRO A 37 14.98 12.68 -5.28
CA PRO A 37 15.33 13.96 -4.63
C PRO A 37 14.37 15.11 -4.95
N GLN A 38 13.60 14.98 -6.03
CA GLN A 38 12.64 15.98 -6.48
C GLN A 38 11.30 15.93 -5.72
N LEU A 39 11.07 14.92 -4.88
CA LEU A 39 9.81 14.75 -4.14
C LEU A 39 9.97 15.17 -2.68
N ALA A 40 8.92 15.75 -2.12
CA ALA A 40 8.82 15.96 -0.69
C ALA A 40 8.69 14.61 0.02
N CYS A 41 9.41 14.44 1.13
CA CYS A 41 9.38 13.22 1.92
C CYS A 41 8.85 13.47 3.33
N VAL A 42 7.96 12.58 3.79
CA VAL A 42 7.56 12.45 5.20
C VAL A 42 7.83 11.02 5.66
N GLU A 43 8.10 10.84 6.95
CA GLU A 43 8.45 9.54 7.53
C GLU A 43 7.68 9.24 8.81
N SER A 44 7.46 7.95 9.06
CA SER A 44 7.01 7.39 10.34
C SER A 44 8.08 6.42 10.88
N ALA A 45 7.78 5.75 12.00
CA ALA A 45 8.61 4.64 12.46
C ALA A 45 8.60 3.42 11.51
N ASN A 46 7.56 3.30 10.66
CA ASN A 46 7.32 2.12 9.83
C ASN A 46 7.67 2.33 8.36
N GLY A 47 7.75 3.57 7.87
CA GLY A 47 8.01 3.82 6.46
C GLY A 47 8.12 5.28 6.08
N VAL A 48 8.12 5.52 4.77
CA VAL A 48 8.18 6.86 4.17
C VAL A 48 7.11 7.03 3.11
N VAL A 49 6.75 8.28 2.86
CA VAL A 49 5.99 8.67 1.67
C VAL A 49 6.71 9.79 0.94
N LEU A 50 6.82 9.64 -0.38
CA LEU A 50 7.34 10.64 -1.31
C LEU A 50 6.23 11.12 -2.24
N ALA A 51 6.01 12.43 -2.31
CA ALA A 51 5.00 13.03 -3.18
C ALA A 51 5.40 14.43 -3.67
N GLY A 52 4.54 15.06 -4.49
CA GLY A 52 4.80 16.39 -5.05
C GLY A 52 4.97 17.49 -4.00
N ASP A 53 4.36 17.36 -2.83
CA ASP A 53 4.50 18.27 -1.70
C ASP A 53 4.30 17.56 -0.35
N THR A 54 4.66 18.24 0.74
CA THR A 54 4.61 17.69 2.10
C THR A 54 3.18 17.37 2.56
N ALA A 55 2.19 18.18 2.19
CA ALA A 55 0.80 17.96 2.62
C ALA A 55 0.22 16.70 1.97
N ARG A 56 0.53 16.49 0.68
CA ARG A 56 0.16 15.28 -0.05
C ARG A 56 0.86 14.06 0.52
N ALA A 57 2.16 14.16 0.79
CA ALA A 57 2.92 13.07 1.37
C ALA A 57 2.39 12.69 2.77
N GLN A 58 2.06 13.68 3.61
CA GLN A 58 1.48 13.49 4.93
C GLN A 58 0.13 12.76 4.87
N ARG A 59 -0.76 13.16 3.95
CA ARG A 59 -2.06 12.50 3.78
C ARG A 59 -1.92 11.01 3.42
N LEU A 60 -1.01 10.69 2.50
CA LEU A 60 -0.75 9.31 2.10
C LEU A 60 -0.09 8.52 3.24
N LEU A 61 0.78 9.15 4.04
CA LEU A 61 1.39 8.54 5.22
C LEU A 61 0.33 8.13 6.25
N GLU A 62 -0.65 8.99 6.52
CA GLU A 62 -1.75 8.71 7.46
C GLU A 62 -2.57 7.47 7.02
N LEU A 63 -2.85 7.36 5.72
CA LEU A 63 -3.55 6.21 5.17
C LEU A 63 -2.73 4.92 5.33
N ALA A 64 -1.43 4.98 5.00
CA ALA A 64 -0.52 3.85 5.12
C ALA A 64 -0.35 3.39 6.58
N GLU A 65 -0.12 4.31 7.53
CA GLU A 65 0.02 4.00 8.95
C GLU A 65 -1.25 3.39 9.55
N SER A 66 -2.43 3.78 9.05
CA SER A 66 -3.69 3.14 9.45
C SER A 66 -3.72 1.65 9.07
N GLY A 67 -3.13 1.30 7.92
CA GLY A 67 -2.96 -0.08 7.48
C GLY A 67 -1.94 -0.83 8.34
N VAL A 68 -0.83 -0.20 8.74
CA VAL A 68 0.19 -0.82 9.60
C VAL A 68 -0.41 -1.29 10.93
N VAL A 69 -1.27 -0.48 11.55
CA VAL A 69 -1.94 -0.84 12.80
C VAL A 69 -2.80 -2.09 12.62
N ARG A 70 -3.61 -2.15 11.56
CA ARG A 70 -4.48 -3.29 11.25
C ARG A 70 -3.68 -4.54 10.88
N PHE A 71 -2.56 -4.38 10.17
CA PHE A 71 -1.69 -5.50 9.82
C PHE A 71 -1.19 -6.21 11.08
N LYS A 72 -0.73 -5.44 12.06
CA LYS A 72 -0.31 -5.98 13.35
C LYS A 72 -1.45 -6.64 14.10
N GLU A 73 -2.64 -6.03 14.09
CA GLU A 73 -3.84 -6.56 14.75
C GLU A 73 -4.26 -7.93 14.19
N TYR A 74 -4.39 -8.05 12.87
CA TYR A 74 -4.92 -9.25 12.23
C TYR A 74 -3.87 -10.36 12.02
N PHE A 75 -2.60 -10.01 11.78
CA PHE A 75 -1.55 -10.97 11.47
C PHE A 75 -0.56 -11.23 12.61
N GLY A 76 -0.64 -10.44 13.70
CA GLY A 76 0.28 -10.55 14.84
C GLY A 76 1.74 -10.24 14.49
N ARG A 77 1.99 -9.64 13.33
CA ARG A 77 3.33 -9.33 12.80
C ARG A 77 3.48 -7.84 12.57
N GLN A 78 4.68 -7.32 12.78
CA GLN A 78 4.97 -5.96 12.35
C GLN A 78 4.97 -5.89 10.82
N ALA A 79 4.35 -4.85 10.28
CA ALA A 79 4.42 -4.55 8.86
C ALA A 79 5.89 -4.34 8.46
N LEU A 80 6.26 -4.84 7.27
CA LEU A 80 7.58 -4.57 6.72
C LEU A 80 7.73 -3.09 6.40
N ARG A 81 8.98 -2.60 6.49
CA ARG A 81 9.28 -1.20 6.16
C ARG A 81 8.83 -0.88 4.73
N TYR A 82 8.14 0.23 4.57
CA TYR A 82 7.51 0.58 3.30
C TYR A 82 7.92 1.95 2.77
N ALA A 83 7.79 2.13 1.45
CA ALA A 83 7.77 3.43 0.79
C ALA A 83 6.52 3.55 -0.10
N VAL A 84 5.74 4.61 0.07
CA VAL A 84 4.74 5.01 -0.95
C VAL A 84 5.36 6.12 -1.78
N ALA A 85 5.37 5.98 -3.10
CA ALA A 85 6.02 6.92 -3.99
C ALA A 85 5.06 7.38 -5.09
N GLU A 86 4.65 8.65 -5.02
CA GLU A 86 3.77 9.31 -5.97
C GLU A 86 4.56 10.29 -6.83
N GLY A 87 4.62 10.04 -8.14
CA GLY A 87 5.11 11.03 -9.09
C GLY A 87 3.99 12.02 -9.45
N PRO A 88 4.25 13.35 -9.46
CA PRO A 88 3.20 14.35 -9.71
C PRO A 88 2.63 14.25 -11.12
N ASP A 89 3.46 13.90 -12.11
CA ASP A 89 3.14 13.93 -13.53
C ASP A 89 3.11 12.56 -14.22
N ALA A 90 3.62 11.52 -13.55
CA ALA A 90 3.62 10.14 -14.02
C ALA A 90 3.76 9.18 -12.82
N LEU A 91 3.45 7.89 -13.03
CA LEU A 91 3.85 6.87 -12.06
C LEU A 91 5.37 6.87 -11.89
N VAL A 92 5.84 6.58 -10.67
CA VAL A 92 7.27 6.42 -10.45
C VAL A 92 7.80 5.25 -11.28
N PRO A 93 8.94 5.42 -11.98
CA PRO A 93 9.45 4.37 -12.85
C PRO A 93 9.89 3.09 -12.10
N PRO A 94 9.83 1.89 -12.71
CA PRO A 94 10.23 0.63 -12.08
C PRO A 94 11.66 0.61 -11.53
N GLU A 95 12.60 1.34 -12.14
CA GLU A 95 13.97 1.46 -11.65
C GLU A 95 14.04 2.23 -10.32
N SER A 96 13.18 3.22 -10.13
CA SER A 96 13.06 3.96 -8.86
C SER A 96 12.47 3.06 -7.77
N VAL A 97 11.48 2.24 -8.14
CA VAL A 97 10.92 1.20 -7.24
C VAL A 97 12.00 0.21 -6.80
N SER A 98 12.81 -0.29 -7.75
CA SER A 98 13.95 -1.17 -7.45
C SER A 98 14.99 -0.50 -6.56
N ALA A 99 15.31 0.77 -6.83
CA ALA A 99 16.26 1.54 -6.04
C ALA A 99 15.76 1.79 -4.60
N LEU A 100 14.47 2.10 -4.40
CA LEU A 100 13.86 2.19 -3.07
C LEU A 100 13.92 0.84 -2.33
N ARG A 101 13.65 -0.28 -3.01
CA ARG A 101 13.83 -1.63 -2.43
C ARG A 101 15.26 -1.86 -1.95
N LYS A 102 16.26 -1.49 -2.76
CA LYS A 102 17.69 -1.57 -2.38
C LYS A 102 18.07 -0.62 -1.26
N ALA A 103 17.38 0.52 -1.13
CA ALA A 103 17.57 1.49 -0.05
C ALA A 103 16.96 1.05 1.30
N GLY A 104 16.38 -0.16 1.36
CA GLY A 104 15.87 -0.75 2.60
C GLY A 104 14.35 -0.67 2.78
N PHE A 105 13.61 -0.38 1.71
CA PHE A 105 12.14 -0.40 1.69
C PHE A 105 11.64 -1.65 0.95
N PRO A 106 11.57 -2.83 1.59
CA PRO A 106 11.15 -4.07 0.90
C PRO A 106 9.77 -3.91 0.24
N VAL A 107 8.84 -3.23 0.91
CA VAL A 107 7.54 -2.84 0.35
C VAL A 107 7.66 -1.47 -0.31
N VAL A 108 7.35 -1.39 -1.60
CA VAL A 108 7.27 -0.12 -2.32
C VAL A 108 5.97 -0.11 -3.09
N LEU A 109 5.14 0.90 -2.84
CA LEU A 109 3.88 1.15 -3.53
C LEU A 109 4.04 2.38 -4.45
N PRO A 110 4.17 2.17 -5.76
CA PRO A 110 4.00 3.25 -6.75
C PRO A 110 2.56 3.75 -6.69
N TRP A 111 2.35 5.02 -6.41
CA TRP A 111 1.02 5.61 -6.31
C TRP A 111 0.75 6.60 -7.44
N ILE A 112 -0.51 6.66 -7.86
CA ILE A 112 -0.96 7.54 -8.94
C ILE A 112 -1.43 8.88 -8.36
N SER A 113 -0.89 9.98 -8.87
CA SER A 113 -1.35 11.31 -8.46
C SER A 113 -2.77 11.59 -8.96
N PRO A 114 -3.52 12.52 -8.32
CA PRO A 114 -4.82 12.96 -8.83
C PRO A 114 -4.76 13.44 -10.29
N LYS A 115 -3.65 14.10 -10.68
CA LYS A 115 -3.42 14.58 -12.04
C LYS A 115 -3.29 13.41 -13.02
N VAL A 116 -2.44 12.44 -12.71
CA VAL A 116 -2.20 11.27 -13.55
C VAL A 116 -3.47 10.41 -13.63
N TYR A 117 -4.19 10.25 -12.51
CA TYR A 117 -5.48 9.55 -12.47
C TYR A 117 -6.50 10.21 -13.41
N ARG A 118 -6.66 11.53 -13.35
CA ARG A 118 -7.56 12.26 -14.24
C ARG A 118 -7.19 12.06 -15.72
N GLN A 119 -5.90 12.11 -16.05
CA GLN A 119 -5.43 11.89 -17.42
C GLN A 119 -5.75 10.48 -17.92
N GLN A 120 -5.53 9.44 -17.10
CA GLN A 120 -5.86 8.06 -17.47
C GLN A 120 -7.36 7.86 -17.65
N VAL A 121 -8.18 8.43 -16.76
CA VAL A 121 -9.65 8.41 -16.86
C VAL A 121 -10.10 9.10 -18.15
N GLU A 122 -9.58 10.28 -18.45
CA GLU A 122 -9.90 10.99 -19.69
C GLU A 122 -9.57 10.16 -20.93
N GLN A 123 -8.36 9.60 -21.00
CA GLN A 123 -7.96 8.76 -22.14
C GLN A 123 -8.88 7.55 -22.30
N SER A 124 -9.27 6.90 -21.20
CA SER A 124 -10.18 5.76 -21.22
C SER A 124 -11.59 6.15 -21.69
N ILE A 125 -12.15 7.21 -21.11
CA ILE A 125 -13.46 7.75 -21.48
C ILE A 125 -13.48 8.19 -22.94
N ARG A 126 -12.46 8.91 -23.39
CA ARG A 126 -12.33 9.39 -24.77
C ARG A 126 -12.34 8.24 -25.77
N ARG A 127 -11.57 7.17 -25.52
CA ARG A 127 -11.60 5.96 -26.37
C ARG A 127 -13.02 5.36 -26.43
N GLY A 128 -13.66 5.19 -25.27
CA GLY A 128 -15.01 4.60 -25.20
C GLY A 128 -16.08 5.45 -25.89
N LEU A 129 -16.06 6.76 -25.71
CA LEU A 129 -17.04 7.68 -26.31
C LEU A 129 -16.82 7.87 -27.81
N THR A 130 -15.56 7.99 -28.25
CA THR A 130 -15.25 8.09 -29.69
C THR A 130 -15.79 6.88 -30.45
N ALA A 131 -15.63 5.68 -29.88
CA ALA A 131 -16.18 4.45 -30.48
C ALA A 131 -17.72 4.42 -30.48
N ARG A 132 -18.36 4.84 -29.38
CA ARG A 132 -19.83 4.83 -29.24
C ARG A 132 -20.54 5.93 -30.04
N MET A 133 -19.88 7.05 -30.28
CA MET A 133 -20.42 8.24 -30.94
C MET A 133 -19.85 8.41 -32.36
N ALA A 134 -19.45 7.31 -33.01
CA ALA A 134 -18.90 7.34 -34.37
C ALA A 134 -19.84 8.07 -35.33
N GLY A 135 -19.30 9.01 -36.10
CA GLY A 135 -20.06 9.85 -37.04
C GLY A 135 -20.70 11.11 -36.44
N ARG A 136 -20.57 11.34 -35.12
CA ARG A 136 -20.94 12.63 -34.49
C ARG A 136 -19.82 13.67 -34.66
N PRO A 137 -20.13 14.98 -34.61
CA PRO A 137 -19.11 16.03 -34.62
C PRO A 137 -18.12 15.89 -33.45
N GLN A 138 -16.85 16.21 -33.70
CA GLN A 138 -15.80 16.10 -32.69
C GLN A 138 -16.09 16.94 -31.44
N GLU A 139 -16.67 18.12 -31.62
CA GLU A 139 -17.07 19.02 -30.52
C GLU A 139 -18.09 18.35 -29.57
N GLU A 140 -19.03 17.56 -30.10
CA GLU A 140 -19.98 16.82 -29.28
C GLU A 140 -19.31 15.70 -28.48
N ILE A 141 -18.33 15.02 -29.09
CA ILE A 141 -17.53 13.98 -28.42
C ILE A 141 -16.71 14.62 -27.30
N ASP A 142 -16.06 15.75 -27.56
CA ASP A 142 -15.23 16.45 -26.59
C ASP A 142 -16.06 16.96 -25.40
N ALA A 143 -17.24 17.53 -25.66
CA ALA A 143 -18.16 17.95 -24.60
C ALA A 143 -18.63 16.77 -23.73
N ALA A 144 -18.94 15.62 -24.36
CA ALA A 144 -19.32 14.41 -23.64
C ALA A 144 -18.16 13.84 -22.79
N VAL A 145 -16.93 13.86 -23.32
CA VAL A 145 -15.72 13.45 -22.59
C VAL A 145 -15.51 14.34 -21.38
N LEU A 146 -15.52 15.67 -21.55
CA LEU A 146 -15.31 16.62 -20.44
C LEU A 146 -16.29 16.36 -19.29
N LYS A 147 -17.59 16.28 -19.60
CA LYS A 147 -18.64 16.01 -18.61
C LYS A 147 -18.42 14.67 -17.88
N ALA A 148 -18.08 13.62 -18.61
CA ALA A 148 -17.87 12.30 -18.02
C ALA A 148 -16.60 12.26 -17.13
N VAL A 149 -15.52 12.95 -17.53
CA VAL A 149 -14.30 13.08 -16.73
C VAL A 149 -14.57 13.81 -15.43
N GLU A 150 -15.29 14.94 -15.47
CA GLU A 150 -15.65 15.70 -14.27
C GLU A 150 -16.46 14.85 -13.28
N GLN A 151 -17.42 14.06 -13.77
CA GLN A 151 -18.20 13.15 -12.93
C GLN A 151 -17.34 12.05 -12.29
N GLN A 152 -16.38 11.48 -13.03
CA GLN A 152 -15.56 10.38 -12.52
C GLN A 152 -14.40 10.82 -11.63
N THR A 153 -13.85 12.02 -11.87
CA THR A 153 -12.64 12.53 -11.20
C THR A 153 -12.94 13.53 -10.09
N ASN A 154 -14.17 13.51 -9.56
CA ASN A 154 -14.57 14.29 -8.39
C ASN A 154 -13.57 14.06 -7.22
N PRO A 155 -12.99 15.13 -6.63
CA PRO A 155 -12.04 15.03 -5.51
C PRO A 155 -12.53 14.20 -4.31
N GLU A 156 -13.81 14.29 -3.93
CA GLU A 156 -14.38 13.51 -2.83
C GLU A 156 -14.42 12.01 -3.18
N ARG A 157 -14.71 11.69 -4.44
CA ARG A 157 -14.70 10.32 -4.92
C ARG A 157 -13.29 9.75 -4.87
N PHE A 158 -12.32 10.52 -5.37
CA PHE A 158 -10.91 10.14 -5.31
C PHE A 158 -10.47 9.95 -3.86
N ALA A 159 -10.78 10.89 -2.97
CA ALA A 159 -10.44 10.80 -1.55
C ALA A 159 -11.00 9.53 -0.88
N ARG A 160 -12.24 9.14 -1.19
CA ARG A 160 -12.85 7.87 -0.73
C ARG A 160 -12.15 6.64 -1.31
N THR A 161 -11.79 6.69 -2.59
CA THR A 161 -11.00 5.62 -3.22
C THR A 161 -9.67 5.47 -2.52
N GLU A 162 -8.91 6.54 -2.28
CA GLU A 162 -7.63 6.45 -1.58
C GLU A 162 -7.75 5.91 -0.16
N LEU A 163 -8.80 6.32 0.56
CA LEU A 163 -9.09 5.82 1.91
C LEU A 163 -9.28 4.29 1.93
N ALA A 164 -9.87 3.73 0.88
CA ALA A 164 -10.02 2.29 0.73
C ALA A 164 -8.74 1.63 0.19
N THR A 165 -8.05 2.26 -0.76
CA THR A 165 -7.09 1.55 -1.62
C THR A 165 -5.64 1.65 -1.14
N VAL A 166 -5.17 2.76 -0.54
CA VAL A 166 -3.74 2.89 -0.18
C VAL A 166 -3.31 1.80 0.80
N SER A 167 -4.06 1.58 1.88
CA SER A 167 -3.75 0.54 2.85
C SER A 167 -4.07 -0.86 2.33
N HIS A 168 -5.06 -1.01 1.45
CA HIS A 168 -5.37 -2.27 0.76
C HIS A 168 -4.17 -2.74 -0.07
N GLU A 169 -3.63 -1.90 -0.95
CA GLU A 169 -2.47 -2.27 -1.78
C GLU A 169 -1.24 -2.59 -0.94
N LEU A 170 -0.98 -1.81 0.11
CA LEU A 170 0.10 -2.14 1.06
C LEU A 170 -0.13 -3.48 1.75
N GLY A 171 -1.38 -3.84 2.04
CA GLY A 171 -1.78 -5.12 2.61
C GLY A 171 -1.31 -6.31 1.79
N HIS A 172 -1.52 -6.27 0.47
CA HIS A 172 -0.97 -7.27 -0.45
C HIS A 172 0.55 -7.39 -0.24
N TYR A 173 1.29 -6.29 -0.39
CA TYR A 173 2.75 -6.30 -0.27
C TYR A 173 3.26 -6.81 1.07
N TRP A 174 2.68 -6.36 2.19
CA TRP A 174 3.09 -6.83 3.51
C TRP A 174 2.80 -8.32 3.70
N PHE A 175 1.68 -8.81 3.18
CA PHE A 175 1.30 -10.20 3.30
C PHE A 175 2.25 -11.10 2.52
N TRP A 176 2.39 -10.92 1.20
CA TRP A 176 3.19 -11.85 0.42
C TRP A 176 4.69 -11.75 0.74
N GLN A 177 5.23 -10.55 0.95
CA GLN A 177 6.65 -10.40 1.30
C GLN A 177 6.96 -10.90 2.71
N GLY A 178 6.02 -10.74 3.66
CA GLY A 178 6.19 -11.17 5.04
C GLY A 178 6.13 -12.69 5.22
N TYR A 179 5.32 -13.37 4.40
CA TYR A 179 5.09 -14.82 4.51
C TYR A 179 5.83 -15.64 3.45
N TRP A 180 6.18 -15.06 2.30
CA TRP A 180 6.97 -15.69 1.24
C TRP A 180 8.14 -14.83 0.74
N PRO A 181 9.09 -14.44 1.61
CA PRO A 181 10.19 -13.53 1.27
C PRO A 181 11.18 -14.07 0.21
N LYS A 182 11.12 -15.36 -0.10
CA LYS A 182 11.97 -16.03 -1.10
C LYS A 182 11.19 -16.44 -2.36
N SER A 183 9.95 -15.98 -2.50
CA SER A 183 9.16 -16.28 -3.68
C SER A 183 9.85 -15.74 -4.94
N THR A 184 9.98 -16.58 -5.95
CA THR A 184 10.42 -16.17 -7.30
C THR A 184 9.24 -15.93 -8.24
N LEU A 185 8.00 -16.08 -7.75
CA LEU A 185 6.80 -15.65 -8.48
C LEU A 185 6.78 -14.12 -8.44
N SER A 186 7.04 -13.51 -9.60
CA SER A 186 7.01 -12.06 -9.78
C SER A 186 5.57 -11.57 -9.93
N GLU A 187 5.36 -10.28 -9.62
CA GLU A 187 4.10 -9.55 -9.86
C GLU A 187 3.60 -9.75 -11.32
N ASP A 188 4.52 -9.93 -12.28
CA ASP A 188 4.21 -10.16 -13.70
C ASP A 188 3.64 -11.56 -14.02
N LYS A 189 3.71 -12.52 -13.09
CA LYS A 189 3.35 -13.93 -13.32
C LYS A 189 2.11 -14.39 -12.57
N HIS A 190 1.73 -13.71 -11.49
CA HIS A 190 0.56 -14.01 -10.68
C HIS A 190 0.07 -12.73 -10.01
N TYR A 191 -1.25 -12.51 -10.08
CA TYR A 191 -1.91 -11.48 -9.29
C TYR A 191 -1.86 -11.90 -7.82
N GLY A 192 -1.33 -11.06 -6.92
CA GLY A 192 -1.38 -11.33 -5.48
C GLY A 192 -0.28 -12.24 -4.89
N GLY A 193 0.93 -12.21 -5.44
CA GLY A 193 2.05 -12.98 -4.91
C GLY A 193 1.84 -14.50 -5.04
N PRO A 194 2.50 -15.32 -4.19
CA PRO A 194 2.38 -16.79 -4.24
C PRO A 194 1.17 -17.35 -3.49
N SER A 195 0.36 -16.51 -2.84
CA SER A 195 -0.86 -16.93 -2.13
C SER A 195 -2.02 -17.20 -3.09
N PRO A 196 -3.00 -18.05 -2.70
CA PRO A 196 -4.28 -18.11 -3.40
C PRO A 196 -4.96 -16.73 -3.39
N ASP A 197 -5.57 -16.32 -4.51
CA ASP A 197 -6.16 -15.00 -4.71
C ASP A 197 -7.10 -14.59 -3.57
N TRP A 198 -7.96 -15.49 -3.09
CA TRP A 198 -8.91 -15.19 -2.00
C TRP A 198 -8.21 -14.80 -0.69
N LEU A 199 -7.04 -15.40 -0.42
CA LEU A 199 -6.29 -15.17 0.82
C LEU A 199 -5.51 -13.86 0.72
N ASP A 200 -4.94 -13.57 -0.44
CA ASP A 200 -4.25 -12.32 -0.72
C ASP A 200 -5.21 -11.12 -0.67
N GLU A 201 -6.36 -11.22 -1.33
CA GLU A 201 -7.43 -10.22 -1.28
C GLU A 201 -8.01 -10.05 0.14
N MET A 202 -8.21 -11.15 0.88
CA MET A 202 -8.61 -11.05 2.29
C MET A 202 -7.57 -10.25 3.10
N SER A 203 -6.28 -10.47 2.85
CA SER A 203 -5.22 -9.75 3.56
C SER A 203 -5.26 -8.25 3.30
N ALA A 204 -5.54 -7.84 2.06
CA ALA A 204 -5.67 -6.44 1.68
C ALA A 204 -6.97 -5.80 2.20
N VAL A 205 -8.10 -6.51 2.10
CA VAL A 205 -9.40 -6.04 2.60
C VAL A 205 -9.36 -5.79 4.12
N LEU A 206 -8.63 -6.61 4.88
CA LEU A 206 -8.45 -6.39 6.32
C LEU A 206 -7.68 -5.10 6.64
N MET A 207 -6.92 -4.54 5.70
CA MET A 207 -6.20 -3.28 5.88
C MET A 207 -7.05 -2.05 5.58
N GLU A 208 -8.22 -2.21 4.97
CA GLU A 208 -9.11 -1.10 4.62
C GLU A 208 -9.64 -0.38 5.86
N ALA A 209 -10.05 0.88 5.70
CA ALA A 209 -10.78 1.58 6.75
C ALA A 209 -12.11 0.84 7.06
N PRO A 210 -12.56 0.79 8.33
CA PRO A 210 -13.79 0.08 8.72
C PRO A 210 -15.03 0.51 7.92
N VAL A 211 -15.11 1.80 7.56
CA VAL A 211 -16.19 2.32 6.72
C VAL A 211 -16.21 1.66 5.33
N SER A 212 -15.04 1.50 4.71
CA SER A 212 -14.89 0.85 3.39
C SER A 212 -15.22 -0.65 3.46
N PHE A 213 -14.74 -1.33 4.51
CA PHE A 213 -15.06 -2.74 4.76
C PHE A 213 -16.57 -2.97 4.92
N ASN A 214 -17.23 -2.15 5.74
CA ASN A 214 -18.67 -2.25 5.96
C ASN A 214 -19.48 -1.97 4.69
N ASP A 215 -19.03 -1.01 3.87
CA ASP A 215 -19.64 -0.74 2.57
C ASP A 215 -19.52 -1.93 1.63
N ARG A 216 -18.40 -2.65 1.61
CA ARG A 216 -18.23 -3.89 0.83
C ARG A 216 -19.21 -4.96 1.28
N VAL A 217 -19.31 -5.22 2.59
CA VAL A 217 -20.25 -6.22 3.15
C VAL A 217 -21.69 -5.88 2.77
N LYS A 218 -22.08 -4.60 2.89
CA LYS A 218 -23.40 -4.12 2.50
C LYS A 218 -23.67 -4.34 1.01
N GLN A 219 -22.74 -3.94 0.13
CA GLN A 219 -22.87 -4.12 -1.31
C GLN A 219 -22.96 -5.60 -1.71
N PHE A 220 -22.17 -6.46 -1.07
CA PHE A 220 -22.25 -7.91 -1.28
C PHE A 220 -23.64 -8.44 -0.88
N GLY A 221 -24.14 -8.08 0.30
CA GLY A 221 -25.47 -8.50 0.76
C GLY A 221 -26.59 -8.06 -0.18
N GLN A 222 -26.54 -6.84 -0.70
CA GLN A 222 -27.51 -6.32 -1.67
C GLN A 222 -27.48 -7.09 -3.00
N ARG A 223 -26.28 -7.36 -3.54
CA ARG A 223 -26.15 -8.14 -4.78
C ARG A 223 -26.60 -9.57 -4.58
N TYR A 224 -26.18 -10.21 -3.49
CA TYR A 224 -26.56 -11.59 -3.19
C TYR A 224 -28.07 -11.75 -3.05
N ALA A 225 -28.75 -10.80 -2.41
CA ALA A 225 -30.22 -10.78 -2.31
C ALA A 225 -30.93 -10.63 -3.67
N THR A 226 -30.26 -10.07 -4.69
CA THR A 226 -30.81 -9.96 -6.05
C THR A 226 -30.79 -11.30 -6.81
N TYR A 227 -29.94 -12.23 -6.38
CA TYR A 227 -29.77 -13.56 -7.01
C TYR A 227 -30.48 -14.70 -6.23
N ARG A 228 -31.19 -14.38 -5.14
CA ARG A 228 -32.09 -15.31 -4.45
C ARG A 228 -33.53 -15.06 -4.88
#